data_AF-A0A661ZNS3-F1
#
_entry.id   AF-A0A661ZNS3-F1
#
_cell.length_a   1.000
_cell.length_b   1.000
_cell.length_c   1.000
_cell.angle_alpha   90.00
_cell.angle_beta   90.00
_cell.angle_gamma   90.00
#
_symmetry.space_group_name_H-M   'P 1'
#
loop_
_entity.id
_entity.type
_entity.pdbx_description
1 polymer ?
#
loop_
_entity_poly.entity_id
_entity_poly.type
_entity_poly.pdbx_seq_one_letter_code
_entity_poly.pdbx_strand_id
1 'polypeptide(L)' 'HGGERPFIVTGELDKVFPMDIFPMELIKSVLIKDLDLMEELGIYEVAEEDFALCEVINTSKIEIQKIIRDGFDFAIKELG' A
#
# COMPACT_ATOMS: atom_id res chain seq x y z
N HIS A 1 23.18 -13.08 16.57
CA HIS A 1 21.97 -13.57 17.28
C HIS A 1 20.92 -12.50 17.07
N GLY A 2 19.85 -12.68 16.31
CA GLY A 2 19.01 -13.86 16.18
C GLY A 2 17.59 -13.41 16.53
N GLY A 3 16.76 -13.21 15.51
CA GLY A 3 15.31 -13.11 15.63
C GLY A 3 14.71 -11.70 15.62
N GLU A 4 14.70 -11.03 14.47
CA GLU A 4 13.61 -10.09 14.23
C GLU A 4 12.36 -10.90 13.87
N ARG A 5 11.33 -10.66 14.68
CA ARG A 5 10.12 -11.45 14.80
C ARG A 5 9.32 -11.32 13.49
N PRO A 6 8.96 -12.41 12.79
CA PRO A 6 8.04 -12.30 11.67
C PRO A 6 6.69 -11.83 12.23
N PHE A 7 6.31 -10.62 11.84
CA PHE A 7 5.07 -9.96 12.23
C PHE A 7 3.86 -10.75 11.72
N ILE A 8 2.76 -10.69 12.44
CA ILE A 8 1.58 -11.54 12.26
C ILE A 8 0.89 -11.25 10.91
N VAL A 9 1.15 -12.12 9.93
CA VAL A 9 0.34 -12.56 8.78
C VAL A 9 -0.54 -11.52 8.05
N THR A 10 0.07 -10.69 7.18
CA THR A 10 -0.54 -10.15 5.95
C THR A 10 0.44 -10.04 4.78
N GLY A 11 1.53 -10.83 4.77
CA GLY A 11 2.59 -10.76 3.75
C GLY A 11 2.28 -11.46 2.42
N GLU A 12 1.01 -11.62 2.04
CA GLU A 12 0.68 -12.16 0.72
C GLU A 12 0.92 -11.12 -0.37
N LEU A 13 0.64 -9.84 -0.08
CA LEU A 13 0.95 -8.74 -0.97
C LEU A 13 2.47 -8.55 -1.07
N ASP A 14 3.18 -8.58 0.06
CA ASP A 14 4.64 -8.40 0.12
C ASP A 14 5.42 -9.44 -0.72
N LYS A 15 4.86 -10.65 -0.92
CA LYS A 15 5.48 -11.69 -1.76
C LYS A 15 5.43 -11.39 -3.25
N VAL A 16 4.50 -10.54 -3.67
CA VAL A 16 4.22 -10.25 -5.08
C VAL A 16 4.44 -8.79 -5.43
N PHE A 17 4.59 -7.92 -4.43
CA PHE A 17 4.85 -6.52 -4.64
C PHE A 17 6.30 -6.32 -5.10
N PRO A 18 6.55 -5.51 -6.14
CA PRO A 18 7.88 -5.40 -6.75
C PRO A 18 8.87 -4.55 -5.93
N MET A 19 8.39 -3.80 -4.94
CA MET A 19 9.18 -2.84 -4.14
C MET A 19 9.27 -3.26 -2.68
N ASP A 20 10.29 -2.77 -1.98
CA ASP A 20 10.52 -3.02 -0.56
C ASP A 20 9.73 -2.04 0.32
N ILE A 21 8.40 -2.18 0.31
CA ILE A 21 7.47 -1.40 1.14
C ILE A 21 6.43 -2.33 1.80
N PHE A 22 5.57 -1.76 2.65
CA PHE A 22 4.43 -2.48 3.23
C PHE A 22 3.14 -2.16 2.45
N PRO A 23 2.85 -2.84 1.31
CA PRO A 23 1.71 -2.52 0.45
C PRO A 23 0.37 -2.61 1.19
N MET A 24 0.21 -3.57 2.10
CA MET A 24 -1.03 -3.71 2.87
C MET A 24 -1.21 -2.56 3.87
N GLU A 25 -0.15 -2.08 4.50
CA GLU A 25 -0.23 -0.93 5.41
C GLU A 25 -0.48 0.36 4.64
N LEU A 26 0.12 0.52 3.45
CA LEU A 26 -0.13 1.67 2.58
C LEU A 26 -1.60 1.71 2.12
N ILE A 27 -2.17 0.57 1.72
CA ILE A 27 -3.61 0.50 1.38
C ILE A 27 -4.48 0.90 2.58
N LYS A 28 -4.12 0.46 3.80
CA LYS A 28 -4.87 0.82 5.01
C LYS A 28 -4.75 2.31 5.33
N SER A 29 -3.57 2.90 5.23
CA SER A 29 -3.36 4.33 5.49
C SER A 29 -4.17 5.20 4.53
N VAL A 30 -4.23 4.81 3.26
CA VAL A 30 -5.08 5.45 2.24
C VAL A 30 -6.57 5.38 2.63
N LEU A 31 -7.05 4.21 3.07
CA LEU A 31 -8.45 4.02 3.44
C LEU A 31 -8.89 4.87 4.64
N ILE A 32 -7.97 5.11 5.59
CA ILE A 32 -8.22 5.99 6.74
C ILE A 32 -7.82 7.45 6.48
N LYS A 33 -7.25 7.75 5.31
CA LYS A 33 -6.76 9.08 4.89
C LYS A 33 -5.73 9.66 5.86
N ASP A 34 -4.83 8.82 6.34
CA ASP A 34 -3.71 9.24 7.19
C ASP A 34 -2.54 9.66 6.29
N LEU A 35 -2.46 10.97 5.99
CA LEU A 35 -1.46 11.51 5.07
C LEU A 35 -0.04 11.26 5.57
N ASP A 36 0.24 11.54 6.84
CA ASP A 36 1.58 11.36 7.43
C ASP A 36 2.06 9.91 7.26
N LEU A 37 1.17 8.95 7.52
CA LEU A 37 1.48 7.53 7.35
C LEU A 37 1.59 7.12 5.87
N MET A 38 0.79 7.70 4.97
CA MET A 38 0.92 7.48 3.52
C MET A 38 2.30 7.94 3.01
N GLU A 39 2.77 9.09 3.47
CA GLU A 39 4.10 9.63 3.13
C GLU A 39 5.22 8.73 3.68
N GLU A 40 5.13 8.32 4.95
CA GLU A 40 6.11 7.41 5.58
C GLU A 40 6.21 6.07 4.85
N LEU A 41 5.09 5.56 4.33
CA LEU A 41 5.01 4.31 3.59
C LEU A 41 5.33 4.45 2.08
N GLY A 42 5.64 5.65 1.61
CA GLY A 42 6.12 5.89 0.24
C GLY A 42 5.03 6.03 -0.81
N ILE A 43 3.88 6.66 -0.51
CA ILE A 43 2.79 6.90 -1.48
C ILE A 43 3.26 7.60 -2.78
N TYR A 44 4.34 8.38 -2.73
CA TYR A 44 4.90 9.08 -3.90
C TYR A 44 5.87 8.24 -4.74
N GLU A 45 6.26 7.07 -4.26
CA GLU A 45 7.21 6.17 -4.94
C GLU A 45 6.50 5.05 -5.71
N VAL A 46 5.18 4.95 -5.60
CA VAL A 46 4.35 3.91 -6.21
C VAL A 46 3.33 4.50 -7.19
N ALA A 47 2.91 3.69 -8.16
CA ALA A 47 1.76 3.94 -9.01
C ALA A 47 0.66 2.91 -8.75
N GLU A 48 -0.57 3.22 -9.16
CA GLU A 48 -1.68 2.29 -9.07
C GLU A 48 -1.36 0.94 -9.75
N GLU A 49 -0.70 0.95 -10.92
CA GLU A 49 -0.38 -0.25 -11.69
C GLU A 49 0.57 -1.22 -10.97
N ASP A 50 1.39 -0.74 -10.02
CA ASP A 50 2.26 -1.60 -9.21
C ASP A 50 1.46 -2.57 -8.33
N PHE A 51 0.19 -2.23 -8.06
CA PHE A 51 -0.75 -3.04 -7.30
C PHE A 51 -1.64 -3.95 -8.17
N ALA A 52 -1.45 -3.98 -9.49
CA ALA A 52 -2.27 -4.79 -10.38
C ALA A 52 -2.21 -6.29 -10.03
N LEU A 53 -1.01 -6.81 -9.72
CA LEU A 53 -0.85 -8.20 -9.29
C LEU A 53 -1.48 -8.44 -7.91
N CYS A 54 -1.34 -7.47 -6.99
CA CYS A 54 -1.99 -7.51 -5.67
C CYS A 54 -3.51 -7.60 -5.78
N GLU A 55 -4.12 -6.86 -6.70
CA GLU A 55 -5.56 -6.90 -6.95
C GLU A 55 -6.03 -8.24 -7.52
N VAL A 56 -5.25 -8.83 -8.43
CA VAL A 56 -5.55 -10.15 -9.01
C VAL A 56 -5.52 -11.26 -7.96
N ILE A 57 -4.57 -11.23 -7.02
CA ILE A 57 -4.45 -12.26 -5.98
C ILE A 57 -5.43 -12.04 -4.82
N ASN A 58 -5.90 -10.81 -4.60
CA ASN A 58 -6.77 -10.48 -3.48
C ASN A 58 -8.20 -10.97 -3.73
N THR A 59 -8.66 -11.92 -2.92
CA THR A 59 -10.00 -12.52 -3.04
C THR A 59 -11.14 -11.62 -2.57
N SER A 60 -10.83 -10.46 -1.98
CA SER A 60 -11.80 -9.58 -1.31
C SER A 60 -12.57 -8.67 -2.27
N LYS A 61 -12.30 -8.74 -3.58
CA LYS A 61 -12.91 -7.89 -4.63
C LYS A 61 -12.69 -6.38 -4.41
N ILE A 62 -11.62 -6.03 -3.71
CA ILE A 62 -11.28 -4.63 -3.45
C ILE A 62 -10.55 -4.09 -4.68
N GLU A 63 -10.96 -2.92 -5.17
CA GLU A 63 -10.30 -2.21 -6.27
C GLU A 63 -9.02 -1.53 -5.76
N ILE A 64 -7.96 -2.30 -5.51
CA ILE A 64 -6.72 -1.81 -4.89
C ILE A 64 -6.09 -0.69 -5.72
N GLN A 65 -6.00 -0.86 -7.04
CA GLN A 65 -5.45 0.16 -7.94
C GLN A 65 -6.18 1.50 -7.77
N LYS A 66 -7.52 1.46 -7.69
CA LYS A 66 -8.34 2.65 -7.50
C LYS A 66 -8.12 3.28 -6.12
N ILE A 67 -7.95 2.47 -5.07
CA ILE A 67 -7.63 2.99 -3.74
C ILE A 67 -6.32 3.77 -3.79
N ILE A 68 -5.27 3.19 -4.37
CA ILE A 68 -3.96 3.85 -4.47
C ILE A 68 -4.04 5.13 -5.29
N ARG A 69 -4.75 5.11 -6.42
CA ARG A 69 -5.05 6.30 -7.23
C ARG A 69 -5.70 7.41 -6.40
N ASP A 70 -6.79 7.08 -5.70
CA ASP A 70 -7.54 8.01 -4.86
C ASP A 70 -6.66 8.56 -3.72
N GLY A 71 -5.76 7.72 -3.17
CA GLY A 71 -4.78 8.11 -2.17
C GLY A 71 -3.73 9.09 -2.70
N PHE A 72 -3.18 8.84 -3.87
CA PHE A 72 -2.23 9.75 -4.52
C PHE A 72 -2.88 11.10 -4.84
N ASP A 73 -4.08 11.10 -5.43
CA ASP A 73 -4.82 12.33 -5.73
C ASP A 73 -5.17 13.11 -4.44
N PHE A 74 -5.49 12.40 -3.35
CA PHE A 74 -5.67 13.01 -2.03
C PHE A 74 -4.38 13.64 -1.50
N ALA A 75 -3.25 12.93 -1.54
CA ALA A 75 -1.97 13.43 -1.08
C ALA A 75 -1.50 14.67 -1.86
N ILE A 76 -1.68 14.69 -3.18
CA ILE A 76 -1.39 15.88 -4.01
C ILE A 76 -2.25 17.08 -3.58
N LYS A 77 -3.54 16.85 -3.33
CA LYS A 77 -4.46 17.92 -2.96
C LYS A 77 -4.10 18.57 -1.63
N GLU A 78 -3.61 17.79 -0.67
CA GLU A 78 -3.20 18.31 0.64
C GLU A 78 -1.83 19.02 0.60
N LEU A 79 -0.99 18.74 -0.42
CA LEU A 79 0.28 19.44 -0.66
C LEU A 79 0.12 20.89 -1.16
N GLY A 80 -1.00 21.23 -1.84
CA GLY A 80 -1.31 22.60 -2.27
C GLY A 80 -1.85 22.74 -3.69
#